data_AF-A0A9D5ZZP2-F1
#
_entry.id   AF-A0A9D5ZZP2-F1
#
_cell.length_a   1.000
_cell.length_b   1.000
_cell.length_c   1.000
_cell.angle_alpha   90.00
_cell.angle_beta   90.00
_cell.angle_gamma   90.00
#
_symmetry.space_group_name_H-M   'P 1'
#
loop_
_entity.id
_entity.type
_entity.pdbx_description
1 polymer ?
#
loop_
_entity_poly.entity_id
_entity_poly.type
_entity_poly.pdbx_seq_one_letter_code
_entity_poly.pdbx_strand_id
1 'polypeptide(L)'
;MTQRNQLRTSNDKRALAYIRISSQRQVNGESPETQLQAINNFAANNYIEIAKTFYDEAKSGKNTDRPALKELLKYAENHKDDIDHVIVYKMNRASRNMTSYVTGFLLPLKRLGISIRSATEPTDDSVHGQFMEMLNVLLG
;
A
#
# COMPACT_ATOMS: atom_id res chain seq x y z
N MET A 1 -20.15 -18.64 9.58
CA MET A 1 -19.26 -18.76 8.41
C MET A 1 -18.37 -17.53 8.46
N THR A 2 -17.08 -17.58 8.81
CA THR A 2 -16.08 -18.64 8.74
C THR A 2 -15.20 -18.56 9.99
N GLN A 3 -14.80 -19.73 10.51
CA GLN A 3 -13.87 -19.85 11.63
C GLN A 3 -12.59 -19.08 11.29
N ARG A 4 -12.20 -18.13 12.16
CA ARG A 4 -10.84 -17.58 12.21
C ARG A 4 -9.87 -18.75 12.05
N ASN A 5 -9.10 -18.75 10.97
CA ASN A 5 -8.09 -19.76 10.66
C ASN A 5 -7.14 -19.88 11.87
N GLN A 6 -7.25 -20.98 12.61
CA GLN A 6 -6.64 -21.22 13.92
C GLN A 6 -5.13 -21.53 13.84
N LEU A 7 -4.35 -20.82 13.02
CA LEU A 7 -2.90 -21.06 12.89
C LEU A 7 -2.04 -19.80 12.76
N ARG A 8 -2.58 -18.59 12.93
CA ARG A 8 -1.73 -17.39 13.02
C ARG A 8 -1.41 -17.14 14.49
N THR A 9 -0.14 -17.21 14.86
CA THR A 9 0.28 -16.63 16.13
C THR A 9 -0.07 -15.13 16.07
N SER A 10 -0.46 -14.53 17.19
CA SER A 10 -0.99 -13.16 17.26
C SER A 10 -0.04 -12.06 16.75
N ASN A 11 1.17 -12.42 16.31
CA ASN A 11 2.25 -11.53 15.93
C ASN A 11 2.61 -11.54 14.44
N ASP A 12 2.16 -12.50 13.64
CA ASP A 12 2.57 -12.60 12.22
C ASP A 12 1.66 -11.76 11.33
N LYS A 13 1.91 -10.46 11.28
CA LYS A 13 1.20 -9.53 10.39
C LYS A 13 1.56 -9.80 8.94
N ARG A 14 0.59 -9.66 8.04
CA ARG A 14 0.78 -9.88 6.60
C ARG A 14 0.37 -8.66 5.80
N ALA A 15 1.10 -8.40 4.72
CA ALA A 15 0.88 -7.24 3.90
C ALA A 15 0.92 -7.52 2.40
N LEU A 16 0.25 -6.66 1.65
CA LEU A 16 0.44 -6.54 0.20
C LEU A 16 1.38 -5.37 -0.08
N ALA A 17 2.31 -5.54 -1.01
CA ALA A 17 3.15 -4.45 -1.49
C ALA A 17 2.54 -3.84 -2.75
N TYR A 18 2.41 -2.51 -2.79
CA TYR A 18 1.92 -1.80 -3.97
C TYR A 18 2.96 -0.79 -4.47
N ILE A 19 3.37 -0.96 -5.72
CA ILE A 19 4.42 -0.16 -6.36
C ILE A 19 3.84 0.49 -7.62
N ARG A 20 4.06 1.80 -7.77
CA ARG A 20 3.63 2.55 -8.96
C ARG A 20 4.84 3.14 -9.67
N ILE A 21 5.00 2.75 -10.93
CA ILE A 21 6.15 3.07 -11.78
C ILE A 21 5.75 4.19 -12.74
N SER A 22 6.32 5.39 -12.63
CA SER A 22 6.13 6.42 -13.65
C SER A 22 7.06 6.21 -14.86
N SER A 23 6.57 6.47 -16.07
CA SER A 23 7.38 6.35 -17.30
C SER A 23 8.52 7.35 -17.43
N GLN A 24 8.56 8.40 -16.60
CA GLN A 24 9.79 9.16 -16.36
C GLN A 24 10.71 8.30 -15.48
N ARG A 25 11.24 7.23 -16.07
CA ARG A 25 12.37 6.50 -15.51
C ARG A 25 13.53 7.51 -15.43
N GLN A 26 14.22 7.53 -14.29
CA GLN A 26 15.52 8.19 -14.10
C GLN A 26 15.53 9.71 -13.83
N VAL A 27 14.85 10.19 -12.79
CA VAL A 27 15.24 11.51 -12.24
C VAL A 27 15.72 11.44 -10.78
N ASN A 28 15.21 10.53 -9.93
CA ASN A 28 15.47 10.63 -8.48
C ASN A 28 15.90 9.32 -7.76
N GLY A 29 16.39 8.29 -8.47
CA GLY A 29 16.85 7.05 -7.81
C GLY A 29 15.75 6.17 -7.19
N GLU A 30 14.47 6.47 -7.43
CA GLU A 30 13.32 5.69 -6.92
C GLU A 30 12.90 4.60 -7.92
N SER A 31 13.82 3.72 -8.30
CA SER A 31 13.49 2.61 -9.20
C SER A 31 12.47 1.66 -8.55
N PRO A 32 11.71 0.87 -9.32
CA PRO A 32 10.81 -0.14 -8.77
C PRO A 32 11.50 -1.09 -7.79
N GLU A 33 12.77 -1.42 -8.06
CA GLU A 33 13.61 -2.27 -7.21
C GLU A 33 13.93 -1.59 -5.88
N THR A 34 14.34 -0.31 -5.90
CA THR A 34 14.59 0.47 -4.67
C THR A 34 13.32 0.63 -3.84
N GLN A 35 12.18 0.84 -4.50
CA GLN A 35 10.88 0.91 -3.83
C GLN A 35 10.51 -0.42 -3.15
N LEU A 36 10.66 -1.54 -3.86
CA LEU A 36 10.42 -2.87 -3.30
C LEU A 36 11.37 -3.17 -2.15
N GLN A 37 12.65 -2.85 -2.28
CA GLN A 37 13.64 -3.07 -1.24
C GLN A 37 13.28 -2.30 0.04
N ALA A 38 12.87 -1.04 -0.08
CA ALA A 38 12.41 -0.26 1.07
C ALA A 38 11.16 -0.88 1.73
N ILE A 39 10.19 -1.34 0.92
CA ILE A 39 8.99 -2.04 1.43
C ILE A 39 9.38 -3.31 2.18
N ASN A 40 10.26 -4.14 1.60
CA ASN A 40 10.71 -5.38 2.23
C ASN A 40 11.48 -5.12 3.53
N ASN A 41 12.35 -4.10 3.56
CA ASN A 41 13.08 -3.72 4.77
C ASN A 41 12.13 -3.22 5.86
N PHE A 42 11.16 -2.37 5.51
CA PHE A 42 10.13 -1.92 6.44
C PHE A 42 9.33 -3.10 6.99
N ALA A 43 8.89 -4.02 6.12
CA ALA A 43 8.12 -5.18 6.53
C ALA A 43 8.92 -6.08 7.47
N ALA A 44 10.18 -6.39 7.13
CA ALA A 44 11.06 -7.20 7.96
C ALA A 44 11.31 -6.57 9.35
N ASN A 45 11.56 -5.26 9.41
CA ASN A 45 11.79 -4.54 10.67
C ASN A 45 10.54 -4.49 11.57
N ASN A 46 9.35 -4.68 11.00
CA ASN A 46 8.08 -4.68 11.72
C ASN A 46 7.47 -6.08 11.87
N TYR A 47 8.22 -7.14 11.55
CA TYR A 47 7.75 -8.53 11.58
C TYR A 47 6.49 -8.77 10.72
N ILE A 48 6.46 -8.13 9.55
CA ILE A 48 5.38 -8.24 8.57
C ILE A 48 5.86 -9.08 7.39
N GLU A 49 5.09 -10.10 7.00
CA GLU A 49 5.32 -10.89 5.78
C GLU A 49 4.66 -10.23 4.57
N ILE A 50 5.39 -10.07 3.46
CA ILE A 50 4.81 -9.63 2.18
C ILE A 50 4.19 -10.84 1.47
N ALA A 51 2.86 -10.90 1.44
CA ALA A 51 2.12 -12.01 0.81
C ALA A 51 2.11 -11.92 -0.72
N LYS A 52 2.07 -10.70 -1.28
CA LYS A 52 2.08 -10.46 -2.73
C LYS A 52 2.46 -9.01 -3.06
N THR A 53 3.10 -8.82 -4.21
CA THR A 53 3.46 -7.49 -4.74
C THR A 53 2.69 -7.19 -6.03
N PHE A 54 2.23 -5.95 -6.17
CA PHE A 54 1.46 -5.44 -7.30
C PHE A 54 2.16 -4.22 -7.91
N TYR A 55 2.22 -4.17 -9.24
CA TYR A 55 2.94 -3.13 -9.99
C TYR A 55 2.02 -2.44 -11.01
N ASP A 56 1.84 -1.13 -10.87
CA ASP A 56 1.15 -0.32 -11.87
C ASP A 56 2.13 0.56 -12.67
N GLU A 57 2.03 0.55 -14.00
CA GLU A 57 2.78 1.45 -14.88
C GLU A 57 1.99 2.73 -15.21
N ALA A 58 2.43 3.86 -14.68
CA ALA A 58 1.95 5.18 -15.07
C ALA A 58 2.71 5.70 -16.31
N LYS A 59 2.39 5.13 -17.49
CA LYS A 59 2.84 5.61 -18.80
C LYS A 59 2.18 6.97 -19.14
N SER A 60 2.92 8.08 -19.04
CA SER A 60 2.54 9.45 -19.48
C SER A 60 1.70 10.37 -18.57
N GLY A 61 1.44 10.04 -17.31
CA GLY A 61 0.68 10.93 -16.40
C GLY A 61 -0.81 11.12 -16.76
N LYS A 62 -1.22 10.73 -17.97
CA LYS A 62 -2.62 10.61 -18.43
C LYS A 62 -3.20 9.22 -18.21
N ASN A 63 -2.34 8.19 -18.06
CA ASN A 63 -2.81 6.83 -17.85
C ASN A 63 -3.24 6.67 -16.39
N THR A 64 -4.54 6.85 -16.17
CA THR A 64 -5.22 6.69 -14.87
C THR A 64 -5.60 5.24 -14.60
N ASP A 65 -5.40 4.34 -15.57
CA ASP A 65 -5.76 2.94 -15.37
C ASP A 65 -4.75 2.28 -14.42
N ARG A 66 -5.31 1.64 -13.39
CA ARG A 66 -4.58 1.02 -12.29
C ARG A 66 -5.00 -0.45 -12.18
N PRO A 67 -4.70 -1.27 -13.20
CA PRO A 67 -5.11 -2.67 -13.22
C PRO A 67 -4.56 -3.45 -12.02
N ALA A 68 -3.31 -3.20 -11.62
CA ALA A 68 -2.72 -3.90 -10.48
C ALA A 68 -3.35 -3.46 -9.16
N LEU A 69 -3.80 -2.21 -9.04
CA LEU A 69 -4.62 -1.82 -7.89
C LEU A 69 -5.94 -2.57 -7.85
N LYS A 70 -6.65 -2.68 -8.98
CA LYS A 70 -7.93 -3.43 -9.03
C LYS A 70 -7.72 -4.88 -8.61
N GLU A 71 -6.64 -5.50 -9.08
CA GLU A 71 -6.25 -6.86 -8.67
C GLU A 71 -5.88 -6.94 -7.19
N LEU A 72 -5.17 -5.94 -6.66
CA LEU A 72 -4.85 -5.84 -5.23
C LEU A 72 -6.11 -5.80 -4.38
N LEU A 73 -7.06 -4.93 -4.72
CA LEU A 73 -8.32 -4.81 -3.98
C LEU A 73 -9.13 -6.11 -4.02
N LYS A 74 -9.20 -6.77 -5.18
CA LYS A 74 -9.85 -8.07 -5.32
C LYS A 74 -9.14 -9.16 -4.51
N TYR A 75 -7.81 -9.16 -4.51
CA TYR A 75 -7.03 -10.09 -3.71
C TYR A 75 -7.27 -9.86 -2.21
N ALA A 76 -7.24 -8.60 -1.78
CA ALA A 76 -7.50 -8.19 -0.41
C ALA A 76 -8.91 -8.59 0.04
N GLU A 77 -9.92 -8.44 -0.82
CA GLU A 77 -11.30 -8.88 -0.52
C GLU A 77 -11.40 -10.40 -0.31
N ASN A 78 -10.74 -11.18 -1.17
CA ASN A 78 -10.71 -12.65 -1.08
C ASN A 78 -9.91 -13.17 0.13
N HIS A 79 -8.97 -12.37 0.66
CA HIS A 79 -8.05 -12.75 1.73
C HIS A 79 -8.14 -11.78 2.92
N LYS A 80 -9.31 -11.16 3.14
CA LYS A 80 -9.50 -10.08 4.12
C LYS A 80 -9.19 -10.48 5.57
N ASP A 81 -9.28 -11.77 5.88
CA ASP A 81 -8.97 -12.31 7.21
C ASP A 81 -7.47 -12.66 7.36
N ASP A 82 -6.73 -12.63 6.25
CA ASP A 82 -5.31 -13.00 6.17
C ASP A 82 -4.38 -11.80 5.91
N ILE A 83 -4.91 -10.65 5.48
CA ILE A 83 -4.12 -9.45 5.17
C ILE A 83 -4.43 -8.36 6.19
N ASP A 84 -3.39 -7.80 6.79
CA ASP A 84 -3.48 -6.74 7.79
C ASP A 84 -3.15 -5.36 7.18
N HIS A 85 -2.20 -5.31 6.25
CA HIS A 85 -1.67 -4.06 5.71
C HIS A 85 -1.53 -4.04 4.18
N VAL A 86 -1.55 -2.84 3.62
CA VAL A 86 -0.97 -2.55 2.31
C VAL A 86 0.19 -1.59 2.50
N ILE A 87 1.39 -1.97 2.05
CA ILE A 87 2.59 -1.16 2.18
C ILE A 87 2.92 -0.54 0.82
N VAL A 88 3.12 0.78 0.82
CA VAL A 88 3.57 1.58 -0.31
C VAL A 88 4.92 2.18 -0.01
N TYR A 89 5.68 2.56 -1.05
CA TYR A 89 6.94 3.28 -0.84
C TYR A 89 6.71 4.64 -0.15
N LYS A 90 5.92 5.50 -0.79
CA LYS A 90 5.49 6.83 -0.30
C LYS A 90 4.00 7.03 -0.55
N MET A 91 3.32 7.87 0.23
CA MET A 91 1.87 8.06 0.10
C MET A 91 1.46 8.66 -1.25
N ASN A 92 2.27 9.56 -1.82
CA ASN A 92 2.01 10.11 -3.16
C ASN A 92 2.15 9.07 -4.31
N ARG A 93 2.62 7.85 -4.03
CA ARG A 93 2.62 6.73 -4.98
C ARG A 93 1.28 5.99 -5.00
N ALA A 94 0.45 6.17 -3.97
CA ALA A 94 -0.89 5.62 -3.90
C ALA A 94 -1.92 6.42 -4.71
N SER A 95 -1.82 7.75 -4.79
CA SER A 95 -2.49 8.59 -5.79
C SER A 95 -1.93 10.00 -5.77
N ARG A 96 -2.03 10.73 -6.90
CA ARG A 96 -1.68 12.16 -7.00
C ARG A 96 -2.88 13.09 -6.71
N ASN A 97 -4.06 12.51 -6.49
CA ASN A 97 -5.28 13.24 -6.20
C ASN A 97 -5.92 12.63 -4.96
N MET A 98 -6.15 13.47 -3.94
CA MET A 98 -6.78 13.08 -2.67
C MET A 98 -8.10 12.35 -2.86
N THR A 99 -8.96 12.79 -3.78
CA THR A 99 -10.24 12.12 -4.06
C THR A 99 -10.00 10.69 -4.55
N SER A 100 -9.08 10.51 -5.52
CA SER A 100 -8.75 9.18 -6.05
C SER A 100 -8.06 8.29 -5.01
N TYR A 101 -7.26 8.87 -4.13
CA TYR A 101 -6.69 8.15 -2.98
C TYR A 101 -7.79 7.64 -2.05
N VAL A 102 -8.67 8.55 -1.61
CA VAL A 102 -9.73 8.24 -0.64
C VAL A 102 -10.71 7.23 -1.21
N THR A 103 -11.27 7.49 -2.40
CA THR A 103 -12.34 6.65 -2.96
C THR A 103 -11.82 5.34 -3.56
N GLY A 104 -10.63 5.38 -4.16
CA GLY A 104 -10.08 4.26 -4.93
C GLY A 104 -9.10 3.37 -4.16
N PHE A 105 -8.63 3.78 -2.99
CA PHE A 105 -7.64 3.02 -2.24
C PHE A 105 -7.93 2.93 -0.75
N LEU A 106 -8.04 4.08 -0.05
CA LEU A 106 -8.22 4.12 1.40
C LEU A 106 -9.56 3.51 1.85
N LEU A 107 -10.70 4.00 1.32
CA LEU A 107 -12.02 3.52 1.74
C LEU A 107 -12.25 2.02 1.45
N PRO A 108 -11.90 1.48 0.27
CA PRO A 108 -11.99 0.06 0.01
C PRO A 108 -11.20 -0.80 1.02
N LEU A 109 -9.95 -0.45 1.29
CA LEU A 109 -9.11 -1.21 2.23
C LEU A 109 -9.60 -1.07 3.68
N LYS A 110 -10.00 0.14 4.09
CA LYS A 110 -10.56 0.40 5.42
C LYS A 110 -11.82 -0.42 5.70
N ARG A 111 -12.69 -0.62 4.70
CA ARG A 111 -13.88 -1.47 4.82
C ARG A 111 -13.54 -2.95 5.05
N LEU A 112 -12.36 -3.38 4.60
CA LEU A 112 -11.83 -4.72 4.83
C LEU A 112 -11.06 -4.84 6.15
N GLY A 113 -10.87 -3.76 6.90
CA GLY A 113 -10.05 -3.73 8.11
C GLY A 113 -8.54 -3.69 7.84
N ILE A 114 -8.14 -3.37 6.60
CA ILE A 114 -6.75 -3.33 6.15
C ILE A 114 -6.24 -1.89 6.22
N SER A 115 -5.11 -1.65 6.89
CA SER A 115 -4.50 -0.32 6.98
C SER A 115 -3.40 -0.10 5.93
N ILE A 116 -3.15 1.16 5.57
CA ILE A 116 -2.11 1.54 4.62
C ILE A 116 -0.88 2.01 5.40
N ARG A 117 0.32 1.60 4.98
CA ARG A 117 1.60 2.01 5.57
C ARG A 117 2.56 2.53 4.51
N SER A 118 3.34 3.55 4.83
CA SER A 118 4.47 3.96 4.01
C SER A 118 5.75 3.33 4.54
N ALA A 119 6.60 2.84 3.64
CA ALA A 119 7.91 2.32 3.98
C ALA A 119 8.92 3.43 4.35
N THR A 120 8.72 4.66 3.87
CA THR A 120 9.68 5.76 4.04
C THR A 120 9.13 6.98 4.79
N GLU A 121 7.82 7.04 5.01
CA GLU A 121 7.17 8.14 5.73
C GLU A 121 6.62 7.60 7.06
N PRO A 122 6.85 8.30 8.19
CA PRO A 122 6.31 7.86 9.47
C PRO A 122 4.78 7.90 9.43
N THR A 123 4.15 6.74 9.51
CA THR A 123 2.70 6.60 9.61
C THR A 123 2.36 5.62 10.73
N ASP A 124 1.85 6.14 11.84
CA ASP A 124 1.23 5.32 12.89
C ASP A 124 -0.31 5.33 12.76
N ASP A 125 -1.01 4.47 13.51
CA ASP A 125 -2.48 4.41 13.49
C ASP A 125 -3.16 5.50 14.33
N SER A 126 -2.38 6.40 14.95
CA SER A 126 -2.94 7.47 15.76
C SER A 126 -3.67 8.50 14.89
N VAL A 127 -4.46 9.35 15.55
CA VAL A 127 -5.09 10.50 14.87
C VAL A 127 -4.04 11.41 14.22
N HIS A 128 -2.85 11.50 14.81
CA HIS A 128 -1.73 12.24 14.23
C HIS A 128 -1.19 11.56 12.97
N GLY A 129 -0.98 10.24 13.00
CA GLY A 129 -0.52 9.48 11.84
C GLY A 129 -1.51 9.55 10.67
N GLN A 130 -2.81 9.43 10.93
CA GLN A 130 -3.86 9.61 9.92
C GLN A 130 -3.86 11.03 9.32
N PHE A 131 -3.62 12.05 10.14
CA PHE A 131 -3.50 13.43 9.67
C PHE A 131 -2.26 13.65 8.80
N MET A 132 -1.10 13.10 9.21
CA MET A 132 0.14 13.17 8.44
C MET A 132 0.02 12.42 7.10
N GLU A 133 -0.66 11.27 7.09
CA GLU A 133 -1.00 10.52 5.86
C GLU A 133 -1.77 11.41 4.87
N MET A 134 -2.80 12.13 5.34
CA MET A 134 -3.56 13.06 4.50
C MET A 134 -2.69 14.23 3.99
N LEU A 135 -1.83 14.81 4.84
CA LEU A 135 -0.93 15.89 4.43
C LEU A 135 0.07 15.45 3.36
N ASN A 136 0.66 14.25 3.49
CA ASN A 136 1.63 13.74 2.52
C ASN A 136 1.01 13.51 1.14
N VAL A 137 -0.28 13.15 1.08
CA VAL A 137 -1.04 13.03 -0.18
C VAL A 137 -1.38 14.40 -0.78
N LEU A 138 -1.58 15.44 0.04
CA LEU A 138 -1.91 16.79 -0.43
C LEU A 138 -0.69 17.56 -0.94
N LEU A 139 0.46 17.40 -0.27
CA LEU A 139 1.67 18.19 -0.52
C LEU A 139 2.66 17.51 -1.47
N GLY A 140 2.45 16.24 -1.82
CA GLY A 140 3.37 15.40 -2.60
C GLY A 140 2.88 14.97 -3.97
#